data_AF-A0A0F9R1N2-F1
#
_entry.id   AF-A0A0F9R1N2-F1
#
_cell.length_a   1.000
_cell.length_b   1.000
_cell.length_c   1.000
_cell.angle_alpha   90.00
_cell.angle_beta   90.00
_cell.angle_gamma   90.00
#
_symmetry.space_group_name_H-M   'P 1'
#
loop_
_entity.id
_entity.type
_entity.pdbx_description
1 polymer ?
#
loop_
_entity_poly.entity_id
_entity_poly.type
_entity_poly.pdbx_seq_one_letter_code
_entity_poly.pdbx_strand_id
1 'polypeptide(L)'
;MIESDRLISARAGDNEEVQDRAIRPALLSEYVGQPAVREQMDIFISAARGRREALDHVLIFGPPGLGKTTLANIIANEMGVAIKTTSGPVLE
;
A
#
# COMPACT_ATOMS: atom_id res chain seq x y z
N MET A 1 -40.49 -21.33 -8.25
CA MET A 1 -39.41 -20.99 -9.21
C MET A 1 -38.26 -20.51 -8.34
N ILE A 2 -37.27 -21.36 -8.08
CA ILE A 2 -36.14 -21.00 -7.21
C ILE A 2 -35.17 -20.27 -8.12
N GLU A 3 -35.08 -18.94 -7.98
CA GLU A 3 -34.00 -18.17 -8.59
C GLU A 3 -32.69 -18.70 -8.00
N SER A 4 -31.90 -19.38 -8.83
CA SER A 4 -30.57 -19.84 -8.47
C SER A 4 -29.68 -18.62 -8.27
N ASP A 5 -29.56 -18.19 -7.01
CA ASP A 5 -28.61 -17.17 -6.60
C ASP A 5 -27.21 -17.60 -7.04
N ARG A 6 -26.61 -16.82 -7.94
CA ARG A 6 -25.38 -17.21 -8.62
C ARG A 6 -24.21 -16.95 -7.66
N LEU A 7 -23.91 -17.94 -6.83
CA LEU A 7 -22.89 -17.88 -5.77
C LEU A 7 -21.46 -17.52 -6.24
N ILE A 8 -21.19 -17.59 -7.55
CA ILE A 8 -19.86 -17.36 -8.13
C ILE A 8 -20.00 -16.38 -9.30
N SER A 9 -19.41 -15.19 -9.15
CA SER A 9 -19.32 -14.14 -10.17
C SER A 9 -17.84 -13.90 -10.50
N ALA A 10 -17.53 -13.70 -11.79
CA ALA A 10 -16.18 -13.33 -12.23
C ALA A 10 -15.89 -11.82 -12.08
N ARG A 11 -16.90 -11.02 -11.73
CA ARG A 11 -16.74 -9.60 -11.44
C ARG A 11 -16.56 -9.40 -9.95
N ALA A 12 -15.45 -8.78 -9.57
CA ALA A 12 -15.24 -8.33 -8.21
C ALA A 12 -16.36 -7.33 -7.86
N GLY A 13 -17.08 -7.60 -6.78
CA GLY A 13 -18.07 -6.67 -6.26
C GLY A 13 -17.39 -5.56 -5.46
N ASP A 14 -18.04 -4.40 -5.32
CA ASP A 14 -17.51 -3.25 -4.56
C ASP A 14 -17.06 -3.63 -3.13
N ASN A 15 -17.69 -4.65 -2.53
CA ASN A 15 -17.35 -5.17 -1.21
C ASN A 15 -15.99 -5.91 -1.17
N GLU A 16 -15.56 -6.50 -2.28
CA GLU A 16 -14.32 -7.27 -2.40
C GLU A 16 -13.09 -6.34 -2.44
N GLU A 17 -13.17 -5.20 -3.13
CA GLU A 17 -12.14 -4.16 -3.09
C GLU A 17 -11.97 -3.54 -1.69
N VAL A 18 -13.09 -3.36 -0.97
CA VAL A 18 -13.08 -2.84 0.41
C VAL A 18 -12.45 -3.86 1.35
N GLN A 19 -12.76 -5.15 1.19
CA GLN A 19 -12.11 -6.23 1.95
C GLN A 19 -10.62 -6.34 1.64
N ASP A 20 -10.21 -6.25 0.36
CA ASP A 20 -8.80 -6.34 -0.03
C ASP A 20 -7.97 -5.17 0.54
N ARG A 21 -8.57 -3.98 0.67
CA ARG A 21 -7.97 -2.86 1.41
C ARG A 21 -7.85 -3.12 2.91
N ALA A 22 -8.83 -3.78 3.51
CA ALA A 22 -8.83 -4.08 4.94
C ALA A 22 -7.76 -5.10 5.37
N ILE A 23 -7.27 -5.93 4.43
CA ILE A 23 -6.24 -6.95 4.70
C ILE A 23 -4.81 -6.39 4.52
N ARG A 24 -4.66 -5.25 3.85
CA ARG A 24 -3.33 -4.67 3.61
C ARG A 24 -2.74 -4.13 4.91
N PRO A 25 -1.45 -4.41 5.20
CA PRO A 25 -0.78 -3.87 6.36
C PRO A 25 -0.76 -2.33 6.32
N ALA A 26 -1.03 -1.72 7.46
CA ALA A 26 -1.05 -0.27 7.62
C ALA A 26 0.28 0.25 8.19
N LEU A 27 0.94 -0.57 9.03
CA LEU A 27 2.19 -0.22 9.69
C LEU A 27 3.38 -0.94 9.05
N LEU A 28 4.57 -0.35 9.18
CA LEU A 28 5.79 -0.98 8.67
C LEU A 28 6.11 -2.29 9.41
N SER A 29 5.72 -2.39 10.68
CA SER A 29 5.85 -3.60 11.49
C SER A 29 4.98 -4.77 10.99
N GLU A 30 3.89 -4.48 10.30
CA GLU A 30 2.95 -5.45 9.72
C GLU A 30 3.37 -5.88 8.31
N TYR A 31 4.37 -5.21 7.71
CA TYR A 31 4.88 -5.55 6.39
C TYR A 31 5.71 -6.83 6.45
N VAL A 32 5.08 -7.94 6.04
CA VAL A 32 5.68 -9.28 6.08
C VAL A 32 6.62 -9.49 4.89
N GLY A 33 7.82 -10.00 5.17
CA GLY A 33 8.86 -10.23 4.17
C GLY A 33 9.72 -8.99 3.90
N GLN A 34 10.56 -9.05 2.86
CA GLN A 34 11.43 -7.95 2.44
C GLN A 34 12.26 -7.30 3.59
N PRO A 35 13.01 -8.09 4.40
CA PRO A 35 13.65 -7.58 5.61
C PRO A 35 14.61 -6.41 5.37
N ALA A 36 15.36 -6.45 4.26
CA ALA A 36 16.25 -5.35 3.87
C ALA A 36 15.49 -4.05 3.57
N VAL A 37 14.37 -4.13 2.85
CA VAL A 37 13.55 -2.94 2.55
C VAL A 37 12.91 -2.40 3.82
N ARG A 38 12.41 -3.29 4.69
CA ARG A 38 11.80 -2.89 5.97
C ARG A 38 12.80 -2.18 6.87
N GLU A 39 14.01 -2.72 7.00
CA GLU A 39 15.09 -2.11 7.80
C GLU A 39 15.51 -0.74 7.24
N GLN A 40 15.69 -0.63 5.93
CA GLN A 40 16.02 0.65 5.28
C GLN A 40 14.92 1.70 5.51
N MET A 41 13.66 1.32 5.33
CA MET A 41 12.54 2.24 5.52
C MET A 41 12.38 2.66 6.98
N ASP A 42 12.59 1.75 7.93
CA ASP A 42 12.54 2.06 9.36
C ASP A 42 13.55 3.15 9.73
N ILE A 43 14.78 3.04 9.22
CA ILE A 43 15.83 4.04 9.41
C ILE A 43 15.43 5.39 8.79
N PHE A 44 14.99 5.42 7.52
CA PHE A 44 14.66 6.67 6.85
C PHE A 44 13.45 7.38 7.45
N ILE A 45 12.38 6.64 7.74
CA ILE A 45 11.16 7.17 8.35
C ILE A 45 11.46 7.70 9.75
N SER A 46 12.16 6.91 10.58
CA SER A 46 12.52 7.33 11.94
C SER A 46 13.39 8.60 11.92
N ALA A 47 14.34 8.69 10.98
CA ALA A 47 15.20 9.85 10.83
C ALA A 47 14.42 11.10 10.37
N ALA A 48 13.55 10.98 9.35
CA ALA A 48 12.73 12.08 8.85
C ALA A 48 11.75 12.58 9.94
N ARG A 49 11.09 11.67 10.65
CA ARG A 49 10.21 12.00 11.78
C ARG A 49 10.97 12.68 12.92
N GLY A 50 12.16 12.19 13.25
CA GLY A 50 13.03 12.79 14.27
C GLY A 50 13.42 14.23 13.95
N ARG A 51 13.64 14.54 12.67
CA ARG A 51 13.93 15.91 12.19
C ARG A 51 12.69 16.76 11.94
N ARG A 52 11.48 16.16 11.94
CA ARG A 52 10.21 16.80 11.54
C ARG A 52 10.25 17.34 10.11
N GLU A 53 10.87 16.58 9.23
CA GLU A 53 11.02 16.90 7.81
C GLU A 53 10.26 15.89 6.95
N ALA A 54 10.11 16.21 5.66
CA ALA A 54 9.61 15.25 4.69
C ALA A 54 10.60 14.07 4.56
N LEU A 55 10.07 12.89 4.25
CA LEU A 55 10.89 11.78 3.78
C LEU A 55 11.46 12.14 2.41
N ASP A 56 12.72 11.79 2.17
CA ASP A 56 13.33 11.93 0.86
C ASP A 56 12.55 11.15 -0.21
N HIS A 57 12.69 11.56 -1.48
CA HIS A 57 12.00 10.88 -2.58
C HIS A 57 12.43 9.42 -2.69
N VAL A 58 11.45 8.51 -2.70
CA VAL A 58 11.67 7.06 -2.75
C VAL A 58 11.24 6.50 -4.11
N LEU A 59 12.10 5.72 -4.74
CA LEU A 59 11.78 4.89 -5.91
C LEU A 59 11.69 3.42 -5.48
N ILE A 60 10.50 2.84 -5.54
CA ILE A 60 10.28 1.41 -5.25
C ILE A 60 10.22 0.65 -6.57
N PHE A 61 11.21 -0.20 -6.83
CA PHE A 61 11.26 -1.02 -8.05
C PHE A 61 11.16 -2.52 -7.73
N GLY A 62 10.60 -3.29 -8.66
CA GLY A 62 10.53 -4.75 -8.56
C GLY A 62 9.36 -5.36 -9.33
N PRO A 63 9.35 -6.69 -9.51
CA PRO A 63 8.26 -7.44 -10.15
C PRO A 63 6.84 -7.07 -9.65
N PRO A 64 5.79 -7.28 -10.46
CA PRO A 64 4.40 -7.09 -10.02
C PRO A 64 4.08 -8.01 -8.82
N GLY A 65 3.16 -7.57 -7.95
CA GLY A 65 2.72 -8.35 -6.79
C GLY A 65 3.59 -8.27 -5.52
N LEU A 66 4.75 -7.61 -5.56
CA LEU A 66 5.65 -7.51 -4.39
C LEU A 66 5.31 -6.42 -3.36
N GLY A 67 4.07 -5.94 -3.33
CA GLY A 67 3.65 -4.98 -2.30
C GLY A 67 4.13 -3.54 -2.48
N LYS A 68 4.58 -3.12 -3.68
CA LYS A 68 5.08 -1.75 -3.92
C LYS A 68 4.08 -0.65 -3.54
N THR A 69 2.84 -0.78 -4.01
CA THR A 69 1.75 0.16 -3.67
C THR A 69 1.40 0.08 -2.19
N THR A 70 1.47 -1.10 -1.59
CA THR A 70 1.26 -1.28 -0.14
C THR A 70 2.31 -0.54 0.66
N LEU A 71 3.60 -0.68 0.31
CA LEU A 71 4.70 0.03 0.97
C LEU A 71 4.56 1.55 0.84
N ALA A 72 4.12 2.07 -0.31
CA ALA A 72 3.84 3.50 -0.45
C ALA A 72 2.75 4.01 0.51
N ASN A 73 1.69 3.22 0.73
CA ASN A 73 0.64 3.55 1.70
C ASN A 73 1.14 3.48 3.14
N ILE A 74 1.95 2.47 3.48
CA ILE A 74 2.60 2.35 4.78
C ILE A 74 3.48 3.58 5.06
N ILE A 75 4.30 4.00 4.09
CA ILE A 75 5.15 5.19 4.24
C ILE A 75 4.29 6.43 4.55
N ALA A 76 3.19 6.64 3.81
CA ALA A 76 2.30 7.77 4.06
C ALA A 76 1.67 7.72 5.47
N ASN A 77 1.25 6.53 5.91
CA ASN A 77 0.68 6.31 7.24
C ASN A 77 1.69 6.56 8.36
N GLU A 78 2.91 6.02 8.24
CA GLU A 78 4.01 6.22 9.20
C GLU A 78 4.43 7.70 9.30
N MET A 79 4.36 8.43 8.18
CA MET A 79 4.63 9.86 8.13
C MET A 79 3.42 10.73 8.55
N GLY A 80 2.25 10.13 8.78
CA GLY A 80 1.04 10.84 9.19
C GLY A 80 0.47 11.79 8.13
N VAL A 81 0.64 11.47 6.85
CA VAL A 81 0.23 12.32 5.71
C VAL A 81 -0.70 11.59 4.74
N ALA A 82 -1.47 12.34 3.97
CA ALA A 82 -2.27 11.78 2.89
C ALA A 82 -1.40 11.38 1.68
N ILE A 83 -1.77 10.30 1.01
CA ILE A 83 -1.15 9.87 -0.25
C ILE A 83 -2.01 10.25 -1.45
N LYS A 84 -1.38 10.79 -2.49
CA LYS A 84 -2.00 10.95 -3.81
C LYS A 84 -1.41 9.91 -4.75
N THR A 85 -2.25 9.02 -5.26
CA THR A 85 -1.84 7.99 -6.21
C THR A 85 -2.15 8.45 -7.62
N THR A 86 -1.21 8.26 -8.53
CA THR A 86 -1.39 8.42 -9.96
C THR A 86 -0.71 7.26 -10.68
N SER A 87 -1.24 6.87 -11.83
CA SER A 87 -0.56 5.95 -12.75
C SER A 87 0.11 6.74 -13.88
N GLY A 88 1.03 6.11 -14.61
CA GLY A 88 1.57 6.69 -15.85
C GLY A 88 0.46 7.10 -16.83
N PRO A 89 0.81 7.80 -17.93
CA PRO A 89 0.16 9.04 -18.32
C PRO A 89 -1.37 9.03 -18.12
N VAL A 90 -1.79 9.49 -16.95
CA VAL A 90 -3.06 10.18 -16.76
C VAL A 90 -2.68 11.62 -16.40
N LEU A 91 -2.11 12.29 -17.40
CA LEU A 91 -1.96 13.75 -17.45
C LEU A 91 -3.06 14.22 -18.42
N GLU A 92 -4.22 14.52 -17.87
CA GLU A 92 -5.16 15.52 -18.40
C GLU A 92 -5.36 16.59 -17.33
#